data_AF-A0A2V6XDY5-F1
#
_entry.id   AF-A0A2V6XDY5-F1
#
_cell.length_a   1.000
_cell.length_b   1.000
_cell.length_c   1.000
_cell.angle_alpha   90.00
_cell.angle_beta   90.00
_cell.angle_gamma   90.00
#
_symmetry.space_group_name_H-M   'P 1'
#
loop_
_entity.id
_entity.type
_entity.pdbx_description
1 polymer ?
#
loop_
_entity_poly.entity_id
_entity_poly.type
_entity_poly.pdbx_seq_one_letter_code
_entity_poly.pdbx_strand_id
1 'polypeptide(L)'
;MGEDKVGSIEREPGGTTTEYYDVDVRGDRIERLLTELFTKHWPRITAGPLIEGAAYEIQFALPPKVTMLGGYLTIDTGLWHFH
;
A
#
# COMPACT_ATOMS: atom_id res chain seq x y z
N MET A 1 -4.15 15.84 -17.33
CA MET A 1 -3.66 16.59 -16.16
C MET A 1 -4.87 16.78 -15.26
N GLY A 2 -5.13 15.80 -14.39
CA GLY A 2 -6.31 15.81 -13.52
C GLY A 2 -6.01 16.66 -12.29
N GLU A 3 -6.93 17.55 -11.94
CA GLU A 3 -6.88 18.28 -10.67
C GLU A 3 -7.05 17.27 -9.53
N ASP A 4 -5.97 16.96 -8.81
CA ASP A 4 -6.06 16.30 -7.51
C ASP A 4 -6.87 17.23 -6.58
N LYS A 5 -8.02 16.75 -6.07
CA LYS A 5 -8.96 17.56 -5.29
C LYS A 5 -8.49 17.74 -3.85
N VAL A 6 -8.93 18.87 -3.28
CA VAL A 6 -8.69 19.43 -1.94
C VAL A 6 -8.45 18.37 -0.87
N GLY A 7 -7.24 18.36 -0.33
CA GLY A 7 -6.91 17.52 0.81
C GLY A 7 -7.45 18.04 2.14
N SER A 8 -7.63 17.14 3.11
CA SER A 8 -7.88 17.48 4.51
C SER A 8 -6.62 17.26 5.35
N ILE A 9 -6.47 18.05 6.40
CA ILE A 9 -5.39 17.88 7.38
C ILE A 9 -6.03 17.57 8.72
N GLU A 10 -5.72 16.39 9.27
CA GLU A 10 -6.18 15.97 10.59
C GLU A 10 -5.01 15.95 11.57
N ARG A 11 -5.28 16.43 12.79
CA ARG A 11 -4.31 16.39 13.89
C ARG A 11 -4.76 15.31 14.86
N GLU A 12 -3.98 14.25 14.93
CA GLU A 12 -4.25 13.12 15.81
C GLU A 12 -3.98 13.50 17.27
N PRO A 13 -4.68 12.88 18.24
CA PRO A 13 -4.44 13.08 19.67
C PRO A 13 -2.98 12.84 20.10
N GLY A 14 -2.24 12.01 19.34
CA GLY A 14 -0.82 11.73 19.55
C GLY A 14 0.14 12.80 19.03
N GLY A 15 -0.35 13.92 18.47
CA GLY A 15 0.47 15.01 17.93
C GLY A 15 0.92 14.83 16.48
N THR A 16 0.64 13.69 15.87
CA THR A 16 0.85 13.45 14.43
C THR A 16 -0.13 14.27 13.60
N THR A 17 0.33 14.75 12.44
CA THR A 17 -0.53 15.41 11.45
C THR A 17 -0.61 14.54 10.21
N THR A 18 -1.83 14.21 9.78
CA THR A 18 -2.09 13.38 8.60
C THR A 18 -2.76 14.23 7.52
N GLU A 19 -2.19 14.21 6.32
CA GLU A 19 -2.79 14.84 5.14
C GLU A 19 -3.46 13.75 4.29
N TYR A 20 -4.72 14.00 3.92
CA TYR A 20 -5.50 13.13 3.05
C TYR A 20 -5.80 13.84 1.76
N TYR A 21 -5.73 13.14 0.65
CA TYR A 21 -6.13 13.65 -0.66
C TYR A 21 -6.65 12.50 -1.51
N ASP A 22 -7.56 12.81 -2.43
CA ASP A 22 -8.08 11.83 -3.36
C ASP A 22 -7.01 11.48 -4.40
N VAL A 23 -6.83 10.18 -4.64
CA VAL A 23 -5.95 9.66 -5.69
C VAL A 23 -6.84 9.11 -6.80
N ASP A 24 -6.75 9.68 -8.00
CA ASP A 24 -7.42 9.10 -9.18
C ASP A 24 -6.94 7.67 -9.41
N VAL A 25 -7.86 6.71 -9.36
CA VAL A 25 -7.59 5.27 -9.50
C VAL A 25 -7.75 4.77 -10.95
N ARG A 26 -8.01 5.66 -11.92
CA ARG A 26 -8.14 5.27 -13.33
C ARG A 26 -6.85 4.72 -13.93
N GLY A 27 -7.00 3.80 -14.88
CA GLY A 27 -5.88 3.20 -15.61
C GLY A 27 -5.02 2.31 -14.71
N ASP A 28 -3.71 2.39 -14.90
CA ASP A 28 -2.70 1.57 -14.20
C ASP A 28 -2.03 2.30 -13.02
N ARG A 29 -2.52 3.49 -12.61
CA ARG A 29 -1.84 4.35 -11.63
C ARG A 29 -1.56 3.61 -10.32
N ILE A 30 -2.58 2.94 -9.78
CA ILE A 30 -2.49 2.21 -8.50
C ILE A 30 -1.62 0.96 -8.66
N GLU A 31 -1.81 0.21 -9.75
CA GLU A 31 -0.97 -0.96 -10.06
C GLU A 31 0.51 -0.60 -10.13
N ARG A 32 0.86 0.49 -10.83
CA ARG A 32 2.23 0.98 -10.94
C ARG A 32 2.79 1.44 -9.60
N LEU A 33 2.02 2.17 -8.81
CA LEU A 33 2.42 2.62 -7.48
C LEU A 33 2.71 1.43 -6.57
N LEU A 34 1.77 0.48 -6.45
CA LEU A 34 1.93 -0.68 -5.59
C LEU A 34 3.07 -1.59 -6.08
N THR A 35 3.19 -1.79 -7.40
CA THR A 35 4.31 -2.52 -7.99
C THR A 35 5.64 -1.87 -7.63
N GLU A 36 5.77 -0.55 -7.75
CA GLU A 36 6.98 0.18 -7.36
C GLU A 36 7.29 0.06 -5.87
N LEU A 37 6.28 0.21 -5.00
CA LEU A 37 6.45 0.06 -3.55
C LEU A 37 7.00 -1.32 -3.19
N PHE A 38 6.39 -2.39 -3.69
CA PHE A 38 6.78 -3.76 -3.33
C PHE A 38 7.98 -4.31 -4.10
N THR A 39 8.35 -3.74 -5.26
CA THR A 39 9.57 -4.14 -5.98
C THR A 39 10.81 -3.34 -5.56
N LYS A 40 10.67 -2.04 -5.25
CA LYS A 40 11.82 -1.15 -4.98
C LYS A 40 11.92 -0.68 -3.52
N HIS A 41 10.80 -0.52 -2.84
CA HIS A 41 10.75 0.09 -1.51
C HIS A 41 10.38 -0.90 -0.40
N TRP A 42 10.26 -2.19 -0.72
CA TRP A 42 9.93 -3.27 0.21
C TRP A 42 10.71 -3.26 1.55
N PRO A 43 11.99 -2.85 1.66
CA PRO A 43 12.69 -2.87 2.94
C PRO A 43 12.19 -1.81 3.94
N ARG A 44 11.41 -0.84 3.47
CA ARG A 44 10.96 0.33 4.26
C ARG A 44 9.48 0.33 4.55
N ILE A 45 8.76 -0.70 4.11
CA ILE A 45 7.31 -0.80 4.27
C ILE A 45 7.00 -1.92 5.25
N THR A 46 6.02 -1.64 6.11
CA THR A 46 5.28 -2.66 6.84
C THR A 46 3.90 -2.72 6.21
N ALA A 47 3.40 -3.91 5.91
CA ALA A 47 2.09 -4.08 5.28
C ALA A 47 1.29 -5.17 5.99
N GLY A 48 -0.03 -5.17 5.86
CA GLY A 48 -0.85 -6.29 6.28
C GLY A 48 -2.31 -5.90 6.48
N PRO A 49 -3.20 -6.91 6.59
CA PRO A 49 -4.61 -6.67 6.72
C PRO A 49 -4.95 -6.10 8.11
N LEU A 50 -5.77 -5.05 8.10
CA LEU A 50 -6.51 -4.58 9.27
C LEU A 50 -7.95 -5.10 9.13
N ILE A 51 -8.35 -6.00 10.01
CA ILE A 51 -9.68 -6.62 10.03
C ILE A 51 -10.31 -6.44 11.41
N GLU A 52 -11.61 -6.70 11.51
CA GLU A 52 -12.29 -6.62 12.79
C GLU A 52 -11.65 -7.57 13.81
N GLY A 53 -11.17 -7.01 14.92
CA GLY A 53 -10.53 -7.75 16.01
C GLY A 53 -9.07 -8.15 15.78
N ALA A 54 -8.44 -7.80 14.65
CA ALA A 54 -7.02 -8.10 14.42
C ALA A 54 -6.31 -7.13 13.45
N ALA A 55 -5.05 -6.83 13.76
CA ALA A 55 -4.11 -6.17 12.85
C ALA A 55 -2.92 -7.10 12.65
N TYR A 56 -2.59 -7.40 11.39
CA TYR A 56 -1.39 -8.14 11.05
C TYR A 56 -0.39 -7.17 10.42
N GLU A 57 0.85 -7.22 10.89
CA GLU A 57 1.94 -6.41 10.37
C GLU A 57 3.06 -7.30 9.87
N ILE A 58 3.46 -7.06 8.63
CA ILE A 58 4.49 -7.83 7.95
C ILE A 58 5.67 -6.93 7.67
N GLN A 59 6.83 -7.40 8.09
CA GLN A 59 8.12 -6.89 7.67
C GLN A 59 8.78 -7.89 6.73
N PHE A 60 9.40 -7.37 5.67
CA PHE A 60 10.01 -8.17 4.63
C PHE A 60 11.49 -8.41 4.96
N ALA A 61 11.90 -9.67 5.09
CA ALA A 61 13.30 -10.04 5.28
C ALA A 61 14.08 -10.13 3.95
N LEU A 62 13.35 -10.40 2.85
CA LEU A 62 13.88 -10.55 1.49
C LEU A 62 12.90 -9.88 0.50
N PRO A 63 13.36 -9.54 -0.72
CA PRO A 63 12.47 -9.00 -1.75
C PRO A 63 11.31 -9.97 -2.04
N PRO A 64 10.05 -9.52 -1.97
CA PRO A 64 8.92 -10.36 -2.35
C PRO A 64 8.85 -10.51 -3.88
N LYS A 65 8.24 -11.60 -4.33
CA LYS A 65 7.81 -11.74 -5.73
C LYS A 65 6.49 -10.99 -5.92
N VAL A 66 6.45 -10.13 -6.92
CA VAL A 66 5.28 -9.31 -7.26
C VAL A 66 4.70 -9.79 -8.60
N THR A 67 3.42 -10.15 -8.64
CA THR A 67 2.75 -10.60 -9.87
C THR A 67 1.35 -10.04 -10.00
N MET A 68 0.92 -9.75 -11.23
CA MET A 68 -0.46 -9.40 -11.56
C MET A 68 -1.15 -10.56 -12.27
N LEU A 69 -2.31 -11.00 -11.75
CA LEU A 69 -3.15 -11.99 -12.41
C LEU A 69 -4.63 -11.77 -12.06
N GLY A 70 -5.49 -11.76 -13.06
CA GLY A 70 -6.94 -11.68 -12.85
C GLY A 70 -7.42 -10.42 -12.11
N GLY A 71 -6.68 -9.32 -12.20
CA GLY A 71 -6.98 -8.07 -11.50
C GLY A 71 -6.41 -7.98 -10.07
N TYR A 72 -5.65 -8.99 -9.61
CA TYR A 72 -5.02 -9.00 -8.30
C TYR A 72 -3.51 -8.81 -8.40
N LEU A 73 -2.98 -7.89 -7.58
CA LEU A 73 -1.55 -7.76 -7.31
C LEU A 73 -1.20 -8.71 -6.17
N THR A 74 -0.35 -9.69 -6.43
CA THR A 74 0.07 -10.66 -5.42
C THR A 74 1.48 -10.35 -4.96
N ILE A 75 1.65 -10.20 -3.65
CA ILE A 75 2.94 -10.04 -2.98
C ILE A 75 3.27 -11.34 -2.26
N ASP A 76 4.22 -12.10 -2.81
CA ASP A 76 4.60 -13.41 -2.32
C ASP A 76 5.97 -13.36 -1.64
N THR A 77 6.01 -13.70 -0.36
CA THR A 77 7.25 -13.75 0.45
C THR A 77 7.92 -15.12 0.44
N GLY A 78 7.32 -16.11 -0.22
CA GLY A 78 7.73 -17.51 -0.26
C GLY A 78 7.08 -18.38 0.83
N LEU A 79 6.86 -17.84 2.03
CA LEU A 79 6.18 -18.55 3.13
C LEU A 79 4.67 -18.30 3.15
N TRP A 80 4.26 -17.12 2.72
CA TRP A 80 2.88 -16.68 2.63
C TRP A 80 2.80 -15.50 1.64
N HIS A 81 1.59 -15.24 1.15
CA HIS A 81 1.33 -14.16 0.21
C HIS A 81 0.06 -13.42 0.61
N PHE A 82 -0.09 -12.22 0.06
CA PHE A 82 -1.32 -11.45 0.13
C PHE A 82 -1.65 -10.84 -1.24
N HIS A 83 -2.92 -10.48 -1.39
CA HIS A 83 -3.49 -9.85 -2.57
C HIS A 83 -3.99 -8.45 -2.23
#